data_AF-A0A0Q9UAD5-F1
#
_entry.id   AF-A0A0Q9UAD5-F1
#
_cell.length_a   1.000
_cell.length_b   1.000
_cell.length_c   1.000
_cell.angle_alpha   90.00
_cell.angle_beta   90.00
_cell.angle_gamma   90.00
#
_symmetry.space_group_name_H-M   'P 1'
#
loop_
_entity.id
_entity.type
_entity.pdbx_description
1 polymer ?
#
loop_
_entity_poly.entity_id
_entity_poly.type
_entity_poly.pdbx_seq_one_letter_code
_entity_poly.pdbx_strand_id
1 'polypeptide(L)'
;MNPRSFQSDAAPASAPLPEQLLRVFHDQTRAPVPLGTAERPLELDGPVRKHYDLDPAGHFAMVESPDGLGDDPDGLVLRVRDFFAQRGQKVEWKTYDYDEPSDLGARLEAAGFVREDDEALILGEAGPLAAQDLALPEGVVVRAADGFEDFARMRTMSETVWGDDHAWVTESLYPEWVARPDSMDVVVVEESREGPVLCAARGEYDASGFTGLWGGSTLPEWRGRGLYRATLLHRARLGLDRGKEYVRVDASPDSEPILRRLGLHRVATTTPYVFDPRA
;
A
#
# COMPACT_ATOMS: atom_id res chain seq x y z
N MET A 1 15.86 -55.90 16.96
CA MET A 1 16.69 -55.12 16.02
C MET A 1 15.73 -54.17 15.31
N ASN A 2 15.68 -52.90 15.74
CA ASN A 2 14.70 -51.90 15.29
C ASN A 2 15.38 -51.02 14.22
N PRO A 3 14.87 -50.89 12.98
CA PRO A 3 15.34 -49.87 12.06
C PRO A 3 14.68 -48.55 12.46
N ARG A 4 15.48 -47.63 13.02
CA ARG A 4 15.04 -46.25 13.27
C ARG A 4 14.92 -45.53 11.93
N SER A 5 13.72 -45.04 11.68
CA SER A 5 13.31 -44.13 10.62
C SER A 5 14.24 -42.91 10.58
N PHE A 6 14.75 -42.60 9.40
CA PHE A 6 15.36 -41.31 9.10
C PHE A 6 14.25 -40.24 9.12
N GLN A 7 14.14 -39.50 10.22
CA GLN A 7 13.46 -38.21 10.20
C GLN A 7 14.43 -37.22 9.56
N SER A 8 14.04 -36.71 8.39
CA SER A 8 14.66 -35.56 7.75
C SER A 8 14.32 -34.32 8.58
N ASP A 9 15.25 -33.87 9.41
CA ASP A 9 15.23 -32.53 9.96
C ASP A 9 15.53 -31.54 8.82
N ALA A 10 14.49 -31.15 8.10
CA ALA A 10 14.57 -29.96 7.27
C ALA A 10 14.73 -28.77 8.22
N ALA A 11 15.90 -28.13 8.19
CA ALA A 11 16.10 -26.86 8.86
C ALA A 11 15.00 -25.87 8.41
N PRO A 12 14.44 -25.05 9.32
CA PRO A 12 13.51 -24.02 8.89
C PRO A 12 14.19 -23.15 7.84
N ALA A 13 13.52 -22.91 6.71
CA ALA A 13 14.01 -21.99 5.70
C ALA A 13 14.37 -20.68 6.40
N SER A 14 15.61 -20.23 6.25
CA SER A 14 16.03 -18.93 6.77
C SER A 14 15.14 -17.85 6.16
N ALA A 15 14.61 -16.95 6.99
CA ALA A 15 13.84 -15.80 6.51
C ALA A 15 14.59 -15.10 5.35
N PRO A 16 13.90 -14.70 4.28
CA PRO A 16 14.55 -14.12 3.11
C PRO A 16 15.31 -12.86 3.51
N LEU A 17 16.50 -12.69 2.93
CA LEU A 17 17.28 -11.48 3.12
C LEU A 17 16.51 -10.27 2.52
N PRO A 18 16.65 -9.05 3.08
CA PRO A 18 15.99 -7.84 2.54
C PRO A 18 16.17 -7.64 1.03
N GLU A 19 17.36 -7.97 0.50
CA GLU A 19 17.66 -7.91 -0.94
C GLU A 19 16.82 -8.90 -1.77
N GLN A 20 16.53 -10.09 -1.22
CA GLN A 20 15.67 -11.07 -1.88
C GLN A 20 14.22 -10.59 -1.92
N LEU A 21 13.73 -9.99 -0.82
CA LEU A 21 12.39 -9.39 -0.78
C LEU A 21 12.27 -8.25 -1.79
N LEU A 22 13.28 -7.38 -1.89
CA LEU A 22 13.30 -6.31 -2.88
C LEU A 22 13.25 -6.84 -4.31
N ARG A 23 14.03 -7.90 -4.60
CA ARG A 23 13.99 -8.54 -5.92
C ARG A 23 12.63 -9.14 -6.24
N VAL A 24 12.03 -9.87 -5.30
CA VAL A 24 10.68 -10.44 -5.47
C VAL A 24 9.64 -9.33 -5.70
N PHE A 25 9.73 -8.25 -4.94
CA PHE A 25 8.88 -7.08 -5.13
C PHE A 25 9.06 -6.47 -6.52
N HIS A 26 10.31 -6.25 -6.96
CA HIS A 26 10.59 -5.74 -8.29
C HIS A 26 10.02 -6.67 -9.37
N ASP A 27 10.35 -7.96 -9.33
CA ASP A 27 9.94 -8.95 -10.34
C ASP A 27 8.42 -9.13 -10.44
N GLN A 28 7.68 -9.02 -9.33
CA GLN A 28 6.23 -9.27 -9.30
C GLN A 28 5.37 -8.00 -9.34
N THR A 29 5.89 -6.86 -8.89
CA THR A 29 5.13 -5.62 -8.78
C THR A 29 5.62 -4.57 -9.76
N ARG A 30 6.93 -4.32 -9.83
CA ARG A 30 7.46 -3.19 -10.60
C ARG A 30 7.78 -3.53 -12.04
N ALA A 31 8.34 -4.71 -12.31
CA ALA A 31 8.70 -5.12 -13.67
C ALA A 31 7.46 -5.33 -14.56
N PRO A 32 6.39 -6.04 -14.12
CA PRO A 32 5.20 -6.24 -14.95
C PRO A 32 4.49 -4.92 -15.23
N VAL A 33 4.04 -4.73 -16.47
CA VAL A 33 3.17 -3.60 -16.84
C VAL A 33 1.72 -4.05 -16.59
N PRO A 34 1.00 -3.47 -15.62
CA PRO A 34 -0.38 -3.88 -15.36
C PRO A 34 -1.30 -3.42 -16.50
N LEU A 35 -2.43 -4.11 -16.64
CA LEU A 35 -3.49 -3.69 -17.55
C LEU A 35 -4.31 -2.60 -16.86
N GLY A 36 -4.42 -1.43 -17.50
CA GLY A 36 -5.39 -0.41 -17.09
C GLY A 36 -6.83 -0.83 -17.40
N THR A 37 -7.79 -0.06 -16.87
CA THR A 37 -9.22 -0.20 -17.20
C THR A 37 -9.69 0.96 -18.09
N ALA A 38 -10.96 0.93 -18.51
CA ALA A 38 -11.54 2.05 -19.26
C ALA A 38 -11.63 3.33 -18.41
N GLU A 39 -11.91 3.18 -17.12
CA GLU A 39 -12.04 4.25 -16.15
C GLU A 39 -10.68 4.68 -15.58
N ARG A 40 -9.70 3.78 -15.57
CA ARG A 40 -8.35 4.02 -15.07
C ARG A 40 -7.30 3.45 -16.05
N PRO A 41 -7.07 4.12 -17.19
CA PRO A 41 -6.12 3.65 -18.18
C PRO A 41 -4.68 3.67 -17.64
N LEU A 42 -3.87 2.75 -18.15
CA LEU A 42 -2.41 2.80 -18.05
C LEU A 42 -1.84 3.12 -19.43
N GLU A 43 -1.15 4.25 -19.53
CA GLU A 43 -0.49 4.70 -20.76
C GLU A 43 1.04 4.68 -20.59
N LEU A 44 1.75 4.29 -21.64
CA LEU A 44 3.21 4.35 -21.70
C LEU A 44 3.66 5.59 -22.49
N ASP A 45 4.62 6.34 -21.95
CA ASP A 45 5.45 7.31 -22.70
C ASP A 45 6.90 6.85 -22.61
N GLY A 46 7.33 6.10 -23.63
CA GLY A 46 8.59 5.36 -23.58
C GLY A 46 8.61 4.38 -22.39
N PRO A 47 9.62 4.44 -21.50
CA PRO A 47 9.72 3.56 -20.33
C PRO A 47 8.82 3.98 -19.14
N VAL A 48 8.22 5.18 -19.20
CA VAL A 48 7.41 5.72 -18.11
C VAL A 48 5.96 5.29 -18.22
N ARG A 49 5.36 4.94 -17.09
CA ARG A 49 4.00 4.44 -16.96
C ARG A 49 3.15 5.48 -16.25
N LYS A 50 2.05 5.90 -16.88
CA LYS A 50 1.05 6.81 -16.31
C LYS A 50 -0.22 6.01 -16.05
N HIS A 51 -0.64 5.91 -14.80
CA HIS A 51 -1.88 5.23 -14.42
C HIS A 51 -2.78 6.23 -13.69
N TYR A 52 -3.94 6.54 -14.23
CA TYR A 52 -4.75 7.67 -13.75
C TYR A 52 -6.23 7.46 -14.02
N ASP A 53 -7.08 8.06 -13.19
CA ASP A 53 -8.51 8.11 -13.44
C ASP A 53 -8.77 8.95 -14.70
N LEU A 54 -9.55 8.40 -15.64
CA LEU A 54 -9.88 9.03 -16.91
C LEU A 54 -10.58 10.37 -16.69
N ASP A 55 -11.48 10.43 -15.70
CA ASP A 55 -12.07 11.66 -15.19
C ASP A 55 -11.02 12.46 -14.40
N PRO A 56 -10.62 13.67 -14.83
CA PRO A 56 -9.67 14.51 -14.10
C PRO A 56 -10.13 14.97 -12.72
N ALA A 57 -11.43 14.86 -12.41
CA ALA A 57 -11.97 15.09 -11.07
C ALA A 57 -11.78 13.89 -10.12
N GLY A 58 -11.34 12.74 -10.64
CA GLY A 58 -10.99 11.56 -9.86
C GLY A 58 -9.83 11.80 -8.90
N HIS A 59 -9.64 10.88 -7.97
CA HIS A 59 -8.69 11.00 -6.87
C HIS A 59 -7.35 10.30 -7.12
N PHE A 60 -7.23 9.53 -8.21
CA PHE A 60 -6.04 8.74 -8.48
C PHE A 60 -5.31 9.17 -9.77
N ALA A 61 -4.02 9.49 -9.64
CA ALA A 61 -3.08 9.58 -10.74
C ALA A 61 -1.67 9.34 -10.22
N MET A 62 -1.00 8.33 -10.79
CA MET A 62 0.31 7.85 -10.39
C MET A 62 1.21 7.67 -11.62
N VAL A 63 2.47 8.04 -11.47
CA VAL A 63 3.53 7.80 -12.44
C VAL A 63 4.61 6.94 -11.82
N GLU A 64 5.06 5.93 -12.56
CA GLU A 64 6.20 5.09 -12.18
C GLU A 64 7.15 4.91 -13.39
N SER A 65 8.45 4.78 -13.09
CA SER A 65 9.51 4.63 -14.09
C SER A 65 10.49 3.50 -13.73
N PRO A 66 10.02 2.25 -13.53
CA PRO A 66 10.89 1.15 -13.10
C PRO A 66 11.94 0.77 -14.15
N ASP A 67 11.71 1.11 -15.41
CA ASP A 67 12.62 0.88 -16.55
C ASP A 67 13.45 2.13 -16.88
N GLY A 68 13.45 3.14 -15.99
CA GLY A 68 14.14 4.41 -16.13
C GLY A 68 13.44 5.43 -17.02
N LEU A 69 14.19 6.43 -17.51
CA LEU A 69 13.67 7.54 -18.32
C LEU A 69 14.11 7.55 -19.79
N GLY A 70 14.89 6.57 -20.23
CA GLY A 70 15.39 6.48 -21.61
C GLY A 70 16.44 7.55 -21.94
N ASP A 71 16.58 7.87 -23.23
CA ASP A 71 17.70 8.69 -23.75
C ASP A 71 17.54 10.22 -23.57
N ASP A 72 16.31 10.69 -23.31
CA ASP A 72 15.99 12.11 -23.05
C ASP A 72 15.16 12.25 -21.76
N PRO A 73 15.80 12.13 -20.58
CA PRO A 73 15.12 12.19 -19.30
C PRO A 73 14.34 13.49 -19.06
N ASP A 74 14.97 14.64 -19.34
CA ASP A 74 14.36 15.94 -19.08
C ASP A 74 13.16 16.20 -19.99
N GLY A 75 13.29 15.87 -21.29
CA GLY A 75 12.17 15.97 -22.21
C GLY A 75 11.01 15.03 -21.83
N LEU A 76 11.29 13.81 -21.36
CA LEU A 76 10.26 12.88 -20.90
C LEU A 76 9.52 13.38 -19.66
N VAL A 77 10.24 13.86 -18.64
CA VAL A 77 9.64 14.43 -17.43
C VAL A 77 8.73 15.61 -17.79
N LEU A 78 9.17 16.52 -18.67
CA LEU A 78 8.36 17.66 -19.11
C LEU A 78 7.09 17.22 -19.86
N ARG A 79 7.17 16.20 -20.73
CA ARG A 79 5.99 15.66 -21.43
C ARG A 79 4.96 15.08 -20.46
N VAL A 80 5.41 14.33 -19.45
CA VAL A 80 4.53 13.76 -18.43
C VAL A 80 3.86 14.87 -17.63
N ARG A 81 4.62 15.87 -17.17
CA ARG A 81 4.04 17.05 -16.50
C ARG A 81 2.99 17.74 -17.36
N ASP A 82 3.34 18.05 -18.61
CA ASP A 82 2.45 18.79 -19.53
C ASP A 82 1.17 18.01 -19.84
N PHE A 83 1.24 16.69 -19.88
CA PHE A 83 0.08 15.82 -20.01
C PHE A 83 -0.92 16.02 -18.86
N PHE A 84 -0.45 16.00 -17.60
CA PHE A 84 -1.32 16.21 -16.44
C PHE A 84 -1.75 17.67 -16.29
N ALA A 85 -0.90 18.62 -16.70
CA ALA A 85 -1.24 20.04 -16.74
C ALA A 85 -2.42 20.33 -17.68
N GLN A 86 -2.40 19.77 -18.90
CA GLN A 86 -3.50 19.91 -19.87
C GLN A 86 -4.82 19.30 -19.37
N ARG A 87 -4.75 18.30 -18.49
CA ARG A 87 -5.91 17.65 -17.87
C ARG A 87 -6.42 18.40 -16.63
N GLY A 88 -5.64 19.32 -16.07
CA GLY A 88 -5.96 19.94 -14.77
C GLY A 88 -6.02 18.92 -13.62
N GLN A 89 -5.28 17.80 -13.76
CA GLN A 89 -5.27 16.66 -12.84
C GLN A 89 -3.98 16.67 -12.02
N LYS A 90 -4.12 16.64 -10.69
CA LYS A 90 -3.00 16.43 -9.76
C LYS A 90 -2.43 15.03 -10.01
N VAL A 91 -1.11 14.89 -9.99
CA VAL A 91 -0.43 13.60 -10.17
C VAL A 91 0.72 13.44 -9.18
N GLU A 92 0.91 12.22 -8.72
CA GLU A 92 2.09 11.80 -7.97
C GLU A 92 3.02 10.99 -8.90
N TRP A 93 4.31 11.30 -8.89
CA TRP A 93 5.36 10.44 -9.38
C TRP A 93 5.99 9.73 -8.19
N LYS A 94 5.73 8.42 -8.08
CA LYS A 94 6.31 7.61 -7.03
C LYS A 94 7.70 7.18 -7.42
N THR A 95 8.67 7.55 -6.61
CA THR A 95 10.09 7.25 -6.85
C THR A 95 10.63 6.35 -5.75
N TYR A 96 11.63 5.54 -6.10
CA TYR A 96 12.39 4.72 -5.19
C TYR A 96 13.86 5.19 -5.19
N ASP A 97 14.55 5.07 -4.06
CA ASP A 97 15.95 5.47 -3.92
C ASP A 97 16.95 4.72 -4.84
N TYR A 98 16.50 3.63 -5.46
CA TYR A 98 17.24 2.84 -6.45
C TYR A 98 16.77 3.07 -7.90
N ASP A 99 15.82 3.98 -8.14
CA ASP A 99 15.39 4.30 -9.51
C ASP A 99 16.50 5.01 -10.29
N GLU A 100 16.57 4.71 -11.60
CA GLU A 100 17.49 5.35 -12.53
C GLU A 100 16.75 6.38 -13.40
N PRO A 101 17.37 7.52 -13.74
CA PRO A 101 18.70 7.94 -13.30
C PRO A 101 18.70 8.35 -11.80
N SER A 102 19.83 8.20 -11.13
CA SER A 102 19.95 8.55 -9.69
C SER A 102 19.63 10.02 -9.34
N ASP A 103 19.54 10.90 -10.33
CA ASP A 103 19.16 12.32 -10.20
C ASP A 103 17.67 12.58 -10.54
N LEU A 104 16.84 11.53 -10.68
CA LEU A 104 15.40 11.61 -11.01
C LEU A 104 14.66 12.64 -10.15
N GLY A 105 14.84 12.62 -8.84
CA GLY A 105 14.19 13.57 -7.93
C GLY A 105 14.50 15.03 -8.26
N ALA A 106 15.77 15.35 -8.55
CA ALA A 106 16.18 16.71 -8.92
C ALA A 106 15.59 17.16 -10.26
N ARG A 107 15.41 16.23 -11.20
CA ARG A 107 14.77 16.50 -12.50
C ARG A 107 13.28 16.77 -12.34
N LEU A 108 12.60 16.01 -11.46
CA LEU A 108 11.19 16.24 -11.11
C LEU A 108 10.99 17.62 -10.47
N GLU A 109 11.84 18.00 -9.51
CA GLU A 109 11.80 19.33 -8.89
C GLU A 109 12.03 20.44 -9.92
N ALA A 110 13.01 20.29 -10.81
CA ALA A 110 13.28 21.24 -11.89
C ALA A 110 12.09 21.39 -12.87
N ALA A 111 11.27 20.34 -13.02
CA ALA A 111 10.06 20.37 -13.84
C ALA A 111 8.84 20.97 -13.11
N GLY A 112 8.92 21.21 -11.80
CA GLY A 112 7.86 21.79 -10.99
C GLY A 112 7.07 20.81 -10.12
N PHE A 113 7.55 19.57 -9.97
CA PHE A 113 7.02 18.66 -8.95
C PHE A 113 7.54 19.08 -7.57
N VAL A 114 6.71 18.91 -6.55
CA VAL A 114 7.06 19.16 -5.15
C VAL A 114 7.32 17.83 -4.46
N ARG A 115 8.50 17.70 -3.86
CA ARG A 115 8.87 16.54 -3.04
C ARG A 115 8.03 16.51 -1.76
N GLU A 116 7.41 15.37 -1.46
CA GLU A 116 6.74 15.13 -0.18
C GLU A 116 7.66 14.34 0.79
N ASP A 117 7.11 13.92 1.93
CA ASP A 117 7.87 13.21 2.96
C ASP A 117 8.33 11.82 2.49
N ASP A 118 9.49 11.39 3.00
CA ASP A 118 9.99 10.05 2.72
C ASP A 118 9.17 8.98 3.44
N GLU A 119 8.97 7.88 2.73
CA GLU A 119 8.37 6.68 3.30
C GLU A 119 9.35 5.51 3.21
N ALA A 120 9.21 4.56 4.13
CA ALA A 120 9.99 3.34 4.12
C ALA A 120 9.22 2.25 3.37
N LEU A 121 9.78 1.72 2.27
CA LEU A 121 9.27 0.49 1.67
C LEU A 121 9.57 -0.66 2.62
N ILE A 122 8.53 -1.17 3.28
CA ILE A 122 8.62 -2.29 4.20
C ILE A 122 7.98 -3.53 3.56
N LEU A 123 8.77 -4.62 3.49
CA LEU A 123 8.35 -5.90 2.94
C LEU A 123 8.54 -7.03 3.97
N GLY A 124 7.82 -8.12 3.81
CA GLY A 124 8.10 -9.35 4.56
C GLY A 124 7.17 -10.50 4.18
N GLU A 125 7.42 -11.66 4.77
CA GLU A 125 6.58 -12.85 4.58
C GLU A 125 5.28 -12.73 5.38
N ALA A 126 4.15 -13.05 4.74
CA ALA A 126 2.84 -13.00 5.36
C ALA A 126 2.67 -14.08 6.43
N GLY A 127 3.26 -15.28 6.24
CA GLY A 127 3.18 -16.42 7.16
C GLY A 127 3.62 -16.10 8.59
N PRO A 128 4.89 -15.70 8.81
CA PRO A 128 5.39 -15.31 10.13
C PRO A 128 4.63 -14.16 10.76
N LEU A 129 4.13 -13.21 9.96
CA LEU A 129 3.29 -12.12 10.44
C LEU A 129 1.94 -12.66 10.94
N ALA A 130 1.22 -13.42 10.11
CA ALA A 130 -0.11 -13.97 10.40
C ALA A 130 -0.12 -14.93 11.61
N ALA A 131 0.98 -15.63 11.85
CA ALA A 131 1.14 -16.60 12.94
C ALA A 131 1.32 -15.96 14.32
N GLN A 132 1.55 -14.64 14.42
CA GLN A 132 1.70 -13.99 15.72
C GLN A 132 0.37 -13.90 16.46
N ASP A 133 0.45 -14.00 17.78
CA ASP A 133 -0.69 -13.82 18.67
C ASP A 133 -0.66 -12.44 19.34
N LEU A 134 -1.85 -11.92 19.63
CA LEU A 134 -2.04 -10.62 20.25
C LEU A 134 -3.34 -10.62 21.05
N ALA A 135 -3.22 -10.39 22.37
CA ALA A 135 -4.36 -10.10 23.21
C ALA A 135 -4.86 -8.67 22.96
N LEU A 136 -6.12 -8.53 22.58
CA LEU A 136 -6.84 -7.26 22.52
C LEU A 136 -7.49 -6.94 23.87
N PRO A 137 -7.84 -5.66 24.13
CA PRO A 137 -8.67 -5.30 25.27
C PRO A 137 -10.00 -6.09 25.29
N GLU A 138 -10.55 -6.31 26.49
CA GLU A 138 -11.82 -7.03 26.65
C GLU A 138 -12.93 -6.38 25.80
N GLY A 139 -13.72 -7.20 25.11
CA GLY A 139 -14.80 -6.74 24.23
C GLY A 139 -14.36 -6.26 22.84
N VAL A 140 -13.06 -6.00 22.62
CA VAL A 140 -12.55 -5.54 21.32
C VAL A 140 -12.34 -6.72 20.37
N VAL A 141 -12.90 -6.62 19.17
CA VAL A 141 -12.77 -7.64 18.12
C VAL A 141 -12.22 -7.04 16.83
N VAL A 142 -11.50 -7.85 16.06
CA VAL A 142 -11.05 -7.53 14.70
C VAL A 142 -11.81 -8.41 13.70
N ARG A 143 -12.35 -7.81 12.64
CA ARG A 143 -13.08 -8.53 11.58
C ARG A 143 -12.99 -7.81 10.23
N ALA A 144 -13.32 -8.54 9.17
CA ALA A 144 -13.63 -7.94 7.88
C ALA A 144 -14.90 -7.07 7.98
N ALA A 145 -14.92 -5.97 7.23
CA ALA A 145 -16.11 -5.18 6.97
C ALA A 145 -17.07 -5.97 6.07
N ASP A 146 -18.37 -5.83 6.30
CA ASP A 146 -19.40 -6.62 5.58
C ASP A 146 -20.55 -5.78 4.99
N GLY A 147 -20.50 -4.45 5.10
CA GLY A 147 -21.48 -3.59 4.45
C GLY A 147 -21.22 -2.11 4.58
N PHE A 148 -22.10 -1.31 3.95
CA PHE A 148 -22.01 0.15 3.90
C PHE A 148 -21.86 0.81 5.27
N GLU A 149 -22.54 0.30 6.29
CA GLU A 149 -22.50 0.86 7.65
C GLU A 149 -21.08 0.85 8.23
N ASP A 150 -20.27 -0.17 7.92
CA ASP A 150 -18.87 -0.21 8.34
C ASP A 150 -18.04 0.91 7.70
N PHE A 151 -18.30 1.21 6.42
CA PHE A 151 -17.63 2.29 5.70
C PHE A 151 -18.08 3.66 6.18
N ALA A 152 -19.37 3.83 6.50
CA ALA A 152 -19.87 5.05 7.12
C ALA A 152 -19.20 5.32 8.48
N ARG A 153 -19.12 4.29 9.34
CA ARG A 153 -18.42 4.41 10.64
C ARG A 153 -16.90 4.59 10.48
N MET A 154 -16.30 3.95 9.47
CA MET A 154 -14.89 4.15 9.12
C MET A 154 -14.61 5.59 8.68
N ARG A 155 -15.49 6.19 7.85
CA ARG A 155 -15.39 7.61 7.48
C ARG A 155 -15.37 8.49 8.74
N THR A 156 -16.34 8.34 9.65
CA THR A 156 -16.39 9.12 10.89
C THR A 156 -15.12 8.95 11.74
N MET A 157 -14.59 7.72 11.83
CA MET A 157 -13.33 7.46 12.52
C MET A 157 -12.15 8.19 11.84
N SER A 158 -12.04 8.11 10.52
CA SER A 158 -10.97 8.77 9.77
C SER A 158 -11.04 10.30 9.89
N GLU A 159 -12.22 10.91 9.77
CA GLU A 159 -12.40 12.36 9.97
C GLU A 159 -11.94 12.80 11.36
N THR A 160 -12.20 11.97 12.38
CA THR A 160 -11.73 12.22 13.76
C THR A 160 -10.21 12.13 13.89
N VAL A 161 -9.58 11.19 13.18
CA VAL A 161 -8.13 10.96 13.25
C VAL A 161 -7.34 12.03 12.49
N TRP A 162 -7.81 12.42 11.31
CA TRP A 162 -7.06 13.25 10.35
C TRP A 162 -7.52 14.72 10.33
N GLY A 163 -8.73 15.02 10.80
CA GLY A 163 -9.23 16.39 10.95
C GLY A 163 -9.74 17.03 9.65
N ASP A 164 -9.98 16.24 8.62
CA ASP A 164 -10.43 16.62 7.28
C ASP A 164 -11.51 15.67 6.75
N ASP A 165 -12.22 16.11 5.71
CA ASP A 165 -13.32 15.35 5.11
C ASP A 165 -12.81 14.06 4.45
N HIS A 166 -13.45 12.94 4.77
CA HIS A 166 -13.13 11.62 4.24
C HIS A 166 -14.29 11.03 3.42
N ALA A 167 -15.04 11.88 2.71
CA ALA A 167 -16.17 11.46 1.88
C ALA A 167 -15.85 10.34 0.89
N TRP A 168 -14.61 10.33 0.38
CA TRP A 168 -14.09 9.32 -0.53
C TRP A 168 -14.23 7.88 0.02
N VAL A 169 -14.24 7.69 1.35
CA VAL A 169 -14.44 6.36 1.97
C VAL A 169 -15.80 5.78 1.58
N THR A 170 -16.86 6.59 1.60
CA THR A 170 -18.22 6.16 1.25
C THR A 170 -18.53 6.37 -0.24
N GLU A 171 -17.90 7.36 -0.88
CA GLU A 171 -18.24 7.78 -2.25
C GLU A 171 -17.38 7.10 -3.32
N SER A 172 -16.19 6.60 -2.97
CA SER A 172 -15.27 5.95 -3.91
C SER A 172 -14.85 4.55 -3.44
N LEU A 173 -14.35 4.43 -2.22
CA LEU A 173 -13.82 3.15 -1.71
C LEU A 173 -14.91 2.08 -1.55
N TYR A 174 -16.08 2.42 -0.97
CA TYR A 174 -17.17 1.45 -0.84
C TYR A 174 -17.70 0.95 -2.21
N PRO A 175 -18.04 1.82 -3.19
CA PRO A 175 -18.41 1.37 -4.53
C PRO A 175 -17.34 0.49 -5.19
N GLU A 176 -16.06 0.82 -5.01
CA GLU A 176 -14.94 0.04 -5.51
C GLU A 176 -14.88 -1.35 -4.87
N TRP A 177 -15.00 -1.43 -3.55
CA TRP A 177 -15.03 -2.69 -2.79
C TRP A 177 -16.18 -3.59 -3.22
N VAL A 178 -17.38 -3.03 -3.42
CA VAL A 178 -18.55 -3.78 -3.93
C VAL A 178 -18.33 -4.28 -5.36
N ALA A 179 -17.75 -3.46 -6.23
CA ALA A 179 -17.52 -3.80 -7.63
C ALA A 179 -16.40 -4.84 -7.83
N ARG A 180 -15.44 -4.90 -6.90
CA ARG A 180 -14.24 -5.74 -6.99
C ARG A 180 -13.94 -6.45 -5.66
N PRO A 181 -14.81 -7.40 -5.24
CA PRO A 181 -14.69 -8.07 -3.94
C PRO A 181 -13.39 -8.89 -3.77
N ASP A 182 -12.76 -9.28 -4.87
CA ASP A 182 -11.49 -10.04 -4.84
C ASP A 182 -10.25 -9.13 -4.77
N SER A 183 -10.37 -7.82 -5.05
CA SER A 183 -9.22 -6.92 -5.11
C SER A 183 -8.88 -6.26 -3.77
N MET A 184 -9.80 -6.26 -2.80
CA MET A 184 -9.51 -5.69 -1.49
C MET A 184 -10.38 -6.26 -0.37
N ASP A 185 -9.81 -6.28 0.83
CA ASP A 185 -10.56 -6.40 2.09
C ASP A 185 -10.43 -5.13 2.90
N VAL A 186 -11.51 -4.74 3.57
CA VAL A 186 -11.49 -3.72 4.61
C VAL A 186 -11.62 -4.43 5.97
N VAL A 187 -10.77 -4.06 6.91
CA VAL A 187 -10.75 -4.62 8.27
C VAL A 187 -11.09 -3.52 9.26
N VAL A 188 -12.00 -3.82 10.17
CA VAL A 188 -12.41 -2.93 11.26
C VAL A 188 -12.12 -3.58 12.61
N VAL A 189 -11.84 -2.74 13.60
CA VAL A 189 -11.67 -3.10 15.00
C VAL A 189 -12.69 -2.31 15.80
N GLU A 190 -13.51 -3.00 16.60
CA GLU A 190 -14.66 -2.42 17.29
C GLU A 190 -14.97 -3.16 18.58
N GLU A 191 -15.70 -2.52 19.50
CA GLU A 191 -16.28 -3.17 20.70
C GLU A 191 -17.70 -3.70 20.44
N SER A 192 -18.40 -3.11 19.45
CA SER A 192 -19.78 -3.45 19.10
C SER A 192 -20.07 -3.11 17.63
N ARG A 193 -20.99 -3.84 17.03
CA ARG A 193 -21.48 -3.65 15.64
C ARG A 193 -22.18 -2.30 15.43
N GLU A 194 -22.71 -1.71 16.50
CA GLU A 194 -23.40 -0.40 16.47
C GLU A 194 -22.51 0.73 17.04
N GLY A 195 -21.35 0.39 17.60
CA GLY A 195 -20.42 1.35 18.22
C GLY A 195 -19.50 2.01 17.19
N PRO A 196 -18.58 2.88 17.62
CA PRO A 196 -17.58 3.44 16.72
C PRO A 196 -16.61 2.36 16.22
N VAL A 197 -16.12 2.54 14.98
CA VAL A 197 -14.90 1.86 14.52
C VAL A 197 -13.71 2.50 15.24
N LEU A 198 -12.91 1.69 15.91
CA LEU A 198 -11.78 2.13 16.74
C LEU A 198 -10.47 2.17 15.95
N CYS A 199 -10.33 1.25 15.01
CA CYS A 199 -9.23 1.18 14.06
C CYS A 199 -9.75 0.54 12.78
N ALA A 200 -9.30 1.03 11.64
CA ALA A 200 -9.55 0.38 10.37
C ALA A 200 -8.29 0.40 9.50
N ALA A 201 -8.24 -0.52 8.55
CA ALA A 201 -7.22 -0.58 7.52
C ALA A 201 -7.71 -1.44 6.36
N ARG A 202 -7.08 -1.32 5.19
CA ARG A 202 -7.41 -2.15 4.03
C ARG A 202 -6.24 -3.03 3.60
N GLY A 203 -6.57 -4.21 3.10
CA GLY A 203 -5.67 -5.11 2.39
C GLY A 203 -6.00 -5.06 0.91
N GLU A 204 -5.05 -4.74 0.04
CA GLU A 204 -5.26 -4.71 -1.42
C GLU A 204 -4.48 -5.84 -2.10
N TYR A 205 -5.07 -6.36 -3.17
CA TYR A 205 -4.62 -7.54 -3.89
C TYR A 205 -4.55 -7.25 -5.39
N ASP A 206 -3.41 -7.55 -6.00
CA ASP A 206 -3.21 -7.51 -7.45
C ASP A 206 -2.71 -8.88 -7.94
N ALA A 207 -2.10 -8.96 -9.11
CA ALA A 207 -1.57 -10.21 -9.65
C ALA A 207 -0.32 -10.71 -8.91
N SER A 208 0.33 -9.89 -8.08
CA SER A 208 1.55 -10.26 -7.34
C SER A 208 1.24 -11.19 -6.16
N GLY A 209 2.29 -11.76 -5.56
CA GLY A 209 2.21 -12.48 -4.30
C GLY A 209 2.08 -11.58 -3.06
N PHE A 210 1.91 -10.26 -3.22
CA PHE A 210 1.84 -9.31 -2.10
C PHE A 210 0.40 -8.99 -1.68
N THR A 211 0.21 -8.83 -0.38
CA THR A 211 -0.89 -8.06 0.20
C THR A 211 -0.40 -6.63 0.46
N GLY A 212 -1.01 -5.65 -0.20
CA GLY A 212 -0.79 -4.24 0.11
C GLY A 212 -1.49 -3.83 1.39
N LEU A 213 -0.76 -3.29 2.37
CA LEU A 213 -1.29 -2.95 3.68
C LEU A 213 -1.46 -1.42 3.80
N TRP A 214 -2.64 -0.91 3.50
CA TRP A 214 -2.87 0.54 3.38
C TRP A 214 -3.88 1.11 4.38
N GLY A 215 -3.88 2.44 4.51
CA GLY A 215 -4.95 3.21 5.16
C GLY A 215 -5.18 2.89 6.63
N GLY A 216 -4.15 2.44 7.34
CA GLY A 216 -4.29 2.10 8.75
C GLY A 216 -4.46 3.35 9.62
N SER A 217 -5.59 3.45 10.32
CA SER A 217 -5.86 4.55 11.25
C SER A 217 -6.44 4.02 12.56
N THR A 218 -6.11 4.66 13.67
CA THR A 218 -6.56 4.29 15.02
C THR A 218 -6.95 5.55 15.78
N LEU A 219 -8.13 5.53 16.40
CA LEU A 219 -8.61 6.62 17.26
C LEU A 219 -7.57 6.96 18.34
N PRO A 220 -7.32 8.26 18.61
CA PRO A 220 -6.25 8.69 19.52
C PRO A 220 -6.26 8.01 20.90
N GLU A 221 -7.42 7.89 21.53
CA GLU A 221 -7.63 7.31 22.86
C GLU A 221 -7.43 5.77 22.92
N TRP A 222 -7.40 5.14 21.75
CA TRP A 222 -7.20 3.72 21.53
C TRP A 222 -5.79 3.36 21.06
N ARG A 223 -4.92 4.35 20.81
CA ARG A 223 -3.52 4.13 20.46
C ARG A 223 -2.76 3.43 21.59
N GLY A 224 -1.73 2.67 21.22
CA GLY A 224 -0.91 1.92 22.19
C GLY A 224 -1.57 0.68 22.78
N ARG A 225 -2.78 0.30 22.34
CA ARG A 225 -3.53 -0.87 22.83
C ARG A 225 -3.51 -2.07 21.89
N GLY A 226 -2.64 -2.05 20.87
CA GLY A 226 -2.44 -3.15 19.93
C GLY A 226 -3.38 -3.21 18.73
N LEU A 227 -4.36 -2.32 18.59
CA LEU A 227 -5.40 -2.40 17.55
C LEU A 227 -4.82 -2.34 16.12
N TYR A 228 -3.91 -1.39 15.85
CA TYR A 228 -3.22 -1.33 14.56
C TYR A 228 -2.41 -2.61 14.26
N ARG A 229 -1.76 -3.19 15.27
CA ARG A 229 -1.08 -4.48 15.11
C ARG A 229 -2.09 -5.58 14.78
N ALA A 230 -3.26 -5.61 15.42
CA ALA A 230 -4.29 -6.58 15.12
C ALA A 230 -4.77 -6.50 13.66
N THR A 231 -4.91 -5.30 13.09
CA THR A 231 -5.28 -5.16 11.67
C THR A 231 -4.16 -5.64 10.73
N LEU A 232 -2.89 -5.47 11.08
CA LEU A 232 -1.77 -6.03 10.31
C LEU A 232 -1.82 -7.57 10.28
N LEU A 233 -1.97 -8.20 11.46
CA LEU A 233 -2.05 -9.65 11.60
C LEU A 233 -3.26 -10.23 10.85
N HIS A 234 -4.42 -9.57 10.96
CA HIS A 234 -5.65 -10.02 10.32
C HIS A 234 -5.56 -9.89 8.79
N ARG A 235 -5.05 -8.78 8.25
CA ARG A 235 -4.86 -8.61 6.80
C ARG A 235 -3.83 -9.58 6.22
N ALA A 236 -2.79 -9.94 6.99
CA ALA A 236 -1.84 -10.98 6.57
C ALA A 236 -2.52 -12.35 6.45
N ARG A 237 -3.44 -12.71 7.36
CA ARG A 237 -4.23 -13.94 7.27
C ARG A 237 -5.13 -13.95 6.03
N LEU A 238 -5.87 -12.86 5.81
CA LEU A 238 -6.72 -12.68 4.63
C LEU A 238 -5.94 -12.75 3.31
N GLY A 239 -4.70 -12.24 3.31
CA GLY A 239 -3.76 -12.37 2.20
C GLY A 239 -3.35 -13.82 1.94
N LEU A 240 -2.95 -14.55 3.00
CA LEU A 240 -2.56 -15.96 2.89
C LEU A 240 -3.72 -16.82 2.37
N ASP A 241 -4.95 -16.58 2.83
CA ASP A 241 -6.14 -17.28 2.33
C ASP A 241 -6.37 -17.05 0.82
N ARG A 242 -5.80 -15.97 0.26
CA ARG A 242 -5.77 -15.64 -1.17
C ARG A 242 -4.47 -16.03 -1.88
N GLY A 243 -3.60 -16.79 -1.23
CA GLY A 243 -2.31 -17.20 -1.78
C GLY A 243 -1.27 -16.07 -1.88
N LYS A 244 -1.43 -14.98 -1.12
CA LYS A 244 -0.45 -13.90 -1.02
C LYS A 244 0.59 -14.25 0.03
N GLU A 245 1.76 -14.67 -0.42
CA GLU A 245 2.86 -15.11 0.45
C GLU A 245 3.61 -13.95 1.13
N TYR A 246 3.45 -12.72 0.62
CA TYR A 246 4.17 -11.53 1.09
C TYR A 246 3.23 -10.40 1.51
N VAL A 247 3.77 -9.46 2.28
CA VAL A 247 3.12 -8.18 2.60
C VAL A 247 4.00 -7.01 2.16
N ARG A 248 3.36 -5.92 1.73
CA ARG A 248 4.02 -4.65 1.40
C ARG A 248 3.31 -3.49 2.08
N VAL A 249 4.09 -2.48 2.45
CA VAL A 249 3.60 -1.20 2.94
C VAL A 249 4.65 -0.13 2.69
N ASP A 250 4.19 1.04 2.26
CA ASP A 250 4.97 2.27 2.33
C ASP A 250 4.65 2.90 3.68
N ALA A 251 5.63 2.86 4.58
CA ALA A 251 5.43 3.17 5.98
C ALA A 251 5.91 4.58 6.30
N SER A 252 5.07 5.33 7.00
CA SER A 252 5.49 6.56 7.65
C SER A 252 6.55 6.28 8.74
N PRO A 253 7.33 7.29 9.16
CA PRO A 253 8.28 7.17 10.27
C PRO A 253 7.65 6.65 11.57
N ASP A 254 6.36 6.93 11.80
CA ASP A 254 5.63 6.47 12.98
C ASP A 254 5.31 4.96 12.92
N SER A 255 5.09 4.44 11.72
CA SER A 255 4.68 3.04 11.50
C SER A 255 5.87 2.10 11.34
N GLU A 256 6.99 2.58 10.77
CA GLU A 256 8.19 1.76 10.54
C GLU A 256 8.66 0.98 11.80
N PRO A 257 8.83 1.61 12.99
CA PRO A 257 9.30 0.90 14.16
C PRO A 257 8.36 -0.21 14.64
N ILE A 258 7.06 -0.07 14.38
CA ILE A 258 6.06 -1.11 14.70
C ILE A 258 6.25 -2.28 13.74
N LEU A 259 6.28 -2.02 12.44
CA LEU A 259 6.39 -3.03 11.39
C LEU A 259 7.69 -3.83 11.49
N ARG A 260 8.80 -3.18 11.82
CA ARG A 260 10.11 -3.85 12.01
C ARG A 260 10.11 -4.78 13.22
N ARG A 261 9.44 -4.41 14.32
CA ARG A 261 9.28 -5.31 15.49
C ARG A 261 8.44 -6.53 15.18
N LEU A 262 7.60 -6.47 14.14
CA LEU A 262 6.81 -7.60 13.65
C LEU A 262 7.58 -8.52 12.69
N GLY A 263 8.88 -8.26 12.48
CA GLY A 263 9.71 -9.07 11.59
C GLY A 263 9.65 -8.65 10.13
N LEU A 264 9.11 -7.46 9.82
CA LEU A 264 9.16 -6.89 8.48
C LEU A 264 10.44 -6.08 8.28
N HIS A 265 10.85 -5.92 7.03
CA HIS A 265 12.14 -5.38 6.64
C HIS A 265 11.97 -4.10 5.82
N ARG A 266 12.63 -3.02 6.26
CA ARG A 266 12.86 -1.87 5.38
C ARG A 266 13.84 -2.28 4.28
N VAL A 267 13.43 -2.14 3.03
CA VAL A 267 14.20 -2.58 1.85
C VAL A 267 14.60 -1.43 0.94
N ALA A 268 13.87 -0.31 0.98
CA ALA A 268 14.14 0.90 0.18
C ALA A 268 13.45 2.12 0.83
N THR A 269 13.79 3.31 0.35
CA THR A 269 12.98 4.52 0.56
C THR A 269 12.14 4.81 -0.68
N THR A 270 10.88 5.19 -0.46
CA THR A 270 10.04 5.84 -1.47
C THR A 270 9.93 7.33 -1.17
N THR A 271 9.87 8.13 -2.23
CA THR A 271 9.62 9.56 -2.13
C THR A 271 8.54 9.94 -3.14
N PRO A 272 7.38 10.44 -2.70
CA PRO A 272 6.37 11.01 -3.58
C PRO A 272 6.85 12.37 -4.12
N TYR A 273 6.72 12.57 -5.43
CA TYR A 273 6.90 13.87 -6.08
C TYR A 273 5.59 14.27 -6.72
N VAL A 274 4.99 15.35 -6.25
CA VAL A 274 3.63 15.72 -6.62
C VAL A 274 3.62 16.95 -7.52
N PHE A 275 2.90 16.86 -8.64
CA PHE A 275 2.58 18.00 -9.48
C PHE A 275 1.08 18.31 -9.38
N ASP A 276 0.76 19.52 -8.93
CA ASP A 276 -0.61 20.04 -8.91
C ASP A 276 -0.72 21.21 -9.89
N PRO A 277 -1.45 21.05 -11.01
CA PRO A 277 -1.60 22.13 -12.00
C PRO A 277 -2.45 23.31 -11.50
N ARG A 278 -3.01 23.24 -10.29
CA ARG A 278 -3.82 24.29 -9.67
C ARG A 278 -3.04 25.11 -8.63
N ALA A 279 -1.82 24.68 -8.28
CA ALA A 279 -0.97 25.31 -7.26
C ALA A 279 -0.27 26.59 -7.77
#